data_AF-A0A9E1ZVR5-F1
#
_entry.id   AF-A0A9E1ZVR5-F1
#
_cell.length_a   1.000
_cell.length_b   1.000
_cell.length_c   1.000
_cell.angle_alpha   90.00
_cell.angle_beta   90.00
_cell.angle_gamma   90.00
#
_symmetry.space_group_name_H-M   'P 1'
#
loop_
_entity.id
_entity.type
_entity.pdbx_description
1 polymer ?
#
loop_
_entity_poly.entity_id
_entity_poly.type
_entity_poly.pdbx_seq_one_letter_code
_entity_poly.pdbx_strand_id
1 'polypeptide(L)'
;MFLFRLTLAYTLSIGALSVGIAGFSAIASAANSDAASPQISQAKGKAISNEERRKRIGQMVNDYALISGGWFVNQRCRILPEQATREFEWHATMLTRGLRRYVKPQTLAKARASAESSASSKKFEKCDKKAKKAVTDTLGLARRMSKSMIRQPYRSGFSEWKNYLRQFQNAAIRLNLERRCQVLNPSQRNQMREDFSVVELSLRKRTSENAVNKVLSDAAKLATAPCNEKSKTQIRNAAEALPQLRRRMVSAY
;
A
#
# COMPACT_ATOMS: atom_id res chain seq x y z
N MET A 1 45.00 22.26 -16.33
CA MET A 1 45.87 21.97 -15.17
C MET A 1 45.54 20.57 -14.69
N PHE A 2 46.38 19.61 -15.08
CA PHE A 2 46.36 18.23 -14.60
C PHE A 2 46.67 18.19 -13.10
N LEU A 3 46.04 17.28 -12.37
CA LEU A 3 46.75 16.19 -11.67
C LEU A 3 45.75 15.11 -11.24
N PHE A 4 46.31 13.92 -11.08
CA PHE A 4 45.76 12.59 -11.27
C PHE A 4 46.11 11.77 -10.00
N ARG A 5 45.45 10.61 -9.83
CA ARG A 5 45.82 9.44 -8.98
C ARG A 5 45.34 9.46 -7.51
N LEU A 6 44.95 8.34 -6.86
CA LEU A 6 44.96 6.92 -7.22
C LEU A 6 43.91 6.13 -6.38
N THR A 7 43.56 4.97 -6.91
CA THR A 7 42.73 3.82 -6.49
C THR A 7 42.91 3.27 -5.06
N LEU A 8 41.83 2.68 -4.51
CA LEU A 8 41.90 1.33 -3.93
C LEU A 8 40.63 0.53 -4.25
N ALA A 9 40.85 -0.66 -4.82
CA ALA A 9 39.85 -1.64 -5.17
C ALA A 9 39.52 -2.52 -3.95
N TYR A 10 38.25 -2.92 -3.82
CA TYR A 10 37.88 -4.17 -3.14
C TYR A 10 36.78 -4.86 -3.95
N THR A 11 37.22 -5.86 -4.69
CA THR A 11 36.41 -6.90 -5.30
C THR A 11 36.08 -7.93 -4.21
N LEU A 12 34.80 -8.27 -4.05
CA LEU A 12 34.40 -9.52 -3.40
C LEU A 12 33.23 -10.11 -4.17
N SER A 13 33.49 -11.31 -4.66
CA SER A 13 32.78 -11.99 -5.73
C SER A 13 31.35 -12.39 -5.35
N ILE A 14 30.50 -12.24 -6.35
CA ILE A 14 29.09 -12.60 -6.39
C ILE A 14 29.00 -14.13 -6.52
N GLY A 15 28.46 -14.78 -5.48
CA GLY A 15 27.93 -16.13 -5.57
C GLY A 15 26.54 -16.11 -6.20
N ALA A 16 26.43 -16.70 -7.39
CA ALA A 16 25.22 -16.84 -8.17
C ALA A 16 24.19 -17.76 -7.49
N LEU A 17 22.94 -17.32 -7.42
CA LEU A 17 21.76 -18.20 -7.38
C LEU A 17 20.68 -17.58 -8.27
N SER A 18 20.80 -17.89 -9.56
CA SER A 18 19.78 -17.70 -10.58
C SER A 18 18.63 -18.69 -10.36
N VAL A 19 17.53 -18.22 -9.76
CA VAL A 19 16.23 -18.89 -9.93
C VAL A 19 15.46 -18.09 -10.98
N GLY A 20 15.62 -18.52 -12.22
CA GLY A 20 14.81 -18.05 -13.34
C GLY A 20 13.37 -18.51 -13.16
N ILE A 21 12.44 -17.56 -13.10
CA ILE A 21 11.02 -17.84 -13.30
C ILE A 21 10.73 -17.57 -14.78
N ALA A 22 10.99 -18.58 -15.60
CA ALA A 22 10.42 -18.71 -16.93
C ALA A 22 9.05 -19.40 -16.80
N GLY A 23 8.06 -18.94 -17.56
CA GLY A 23 6.82 -19.68 -17.79
C GLY A 23 5.55 -18.91 -17.47
N PHE A 24 5.05 -18.14 -18.44
CA PHE A 24 3.61 -17.93 -18.59
C PHE A 24 3.28 -18.01 -20.09
N SER A 25 2.98 -19.24 -20.51
CA SER A 25 2.35 -19.55 -21.79
C SER A 25 1.02 -20.26 -21.51
N ALA A 26 -0.03 -19.80 -22.19
CA ALA A 26 -1.33 -20.41 -22.43
C ALA A 26 -2.25 -20.71 -21.22
N ILE A 27 -3.51 -20.26 -21.31
CA ILE A 27 -4.65 -21.11 -21.66
C ILE A 27 -5.82 -20.20 -22.07
N ALA A 28 -6.39 -20.50 -23.24
CA ALA A 28 -7.63 -19.95 -23.75
C ALA A 28 -8.82 -20.86 -23.38
N SER A 29 -9.98 -20.23 -23.26
CA SER A 29 -11.36 -20.71 -23.53
C SER A 29 -11.76 -22.17 -23.23
N ALA A 30 -12.77 -22.30 -22.37
CA ALA A 30 -13.92 -23.16 -22.64
C ALA A 30 -15.16 -22.62 -21.90
N ALA A 31 -16.26 -22.46 -22.64
CA ALA A 31 -17.60 -22.23 -22.14
C ALA A 31 -18.40 -23.53 -22.35
N ASN A 32 -19.10 -24.03 -21.33
CA ASN A 32 -20.56 -24.27 -21.33
C ASN A 32 -21.01 -25.10 -20.10
N SER A 33 -22.21 -24.71 -19.62
CA SER A 33 -23.28 -25.47 -18.95
C SER A 33 -22.93 -26.67 -18.05
N ASP A 34 -23.30 -26.60 -16.76
CA ASP A 34 -24.54 -27.22 -16.28
C ASP A 34 -24.75 -27.01 -14.77
N ALA A 35 -26.03 -26.95 -14.40
CA ALA A 35 -26.52 -26.78 -13.05
C ALA A 35 -26.27 -28.01 -12.19
N ALA A 36 -25.60 -27.82 -11.04
CA ALA A 36 -25.73 -28.70 -9.88
C ALA A 36 -25.36 -27.91 -8.62
N SER A 37 -26.37 -27.62 -7.79
CA SER A 37 -26.19 -27.11 -6.44
C SER A 37 -25.38 -28.11 -5.60
N PRO A 38 -24.25 -27.74 -4.95
CA PRO A 38 -23.63 -28.61 -3.99
C PRO A 38 -24.30 -28.41 -2.63
N GLN A 39 -25.05 -29.41 -2.18
CA GLN A 39 -25.45 -29.59 -0.79
C GLN A 39 -24.20 -29.54 0.09
N ILE A 40 -24.16 -28.59 1.02
CA ILE A 40 -23.11 -28.49 2.03
C ILE A 40 -23.42 -29.54 3.11
N SER A 41 -22.93 -30.75 2.87
CA SER A 41 -22.78 -31.76 3.90
C SER A 41 -21.75 -31.26 4.91
N GLN A 42 -22.16 -31.22 6.18
CA GLN A 42 -21.33 -30.88 7.34
C GLN A 42 -20.09 -31.79 7.41
N ALA A 43 -18.95 -31.33 6.88
CA ALA A 43 -17.67 -31.99 7.08
C ALA A 43 -16.95 -31.35 8.29
N LYS A 44 -16.80 -32.14 9.36
CA LYS A 44 -15.86 -31.96 10.47
C LYS A 44 -14.58 -31.26 10.01
N GLY A 45 -14.29 -30.09 10.58
CA GLY A 45 -13.14 -29.27 10.21
C GLY A 45 -11.82 -30.01 10.39
N LYS A 46 -11.21 -30.44 9.28
CA LYS A 46 -9.84 -30.94 9.25
C LYS A 46 -8.92 -29.80 9.65
N ALA A 47 -8.17 -29.96 10.75
CA ALA A 47 -7.17 -28.98 11.16
C ALA A 47 -6.18 -28.77 10.00
N ILE A 48 -6.12 -27.54 9.48
CA ILE A 48 -5.21 -27.18 8.38
C ILE A 48 -3.78 -27.38 8.87
N SER A 49 -2.96 -28.12 8.11
CA SER A 49 -1.57 -28.36 8.50
C SER A 49 -0.79 -27.04 8.55
N ASN A 50 0.24 -26.97 9.40
CA ASN A 50 1.09 -25.79 9.50
C ASN A 50 1.75 -25.42 8.16
N GLU A 51 2.06 -26.42 7.34
CA GLU A 51 2.60 -26.24 5.99
C GLU A 51 1.59 -25.59 5.05
N GLU A 52 0.35 -26.10 5.02
CA GLU A 52 -0.70 -25.56 4.17
C GLU A 52 -1.06 -24.12 4.57
N ARG A 53 -1.04 -23.81 5.87
CA ARG A 53 -1.18 -22.44 6.37
C ARG A 53 -0.05 -21.53 5.87
N ARG A 54 1.21 -21.98 5.96
CA ARG A 54 2.38 -21.21 5.46
C ARG A 54 2.27 -20.96 3.96
N LYS A 55 1.91 -21.97 3.16
CA LYS A 55 1.69 -21.86 1.71
C LYS A 55 0.61 -20.82 1.38
N ARG A 56 -0.54 -20.88 2.07
CA ARG A 56 -1.62 -19.89 1.90
C ARG A 56 -1.17 -18.47 2.23
N ILE A 57 -0.43 -18.27 3.33
CA ILE A 57 0.10 -16.96 3.69
C ILE A 57 1.11 -16.47 2.63
N GLY A 58 1.98 -17.35 2.14
CA GLY A 58 2.92 -17.05 1.05
C GLY A 58 2.19 -16.56 -0.21
N GLN A 59 1.13 -17.27 -0.62
CA GLN A 59 0.30 -16.86 -1.75
C GLN A 59 -0.32 -15.48 -1.54
N MET A 60 -0.86 -15.20 -0.35
CA MET A 60 -1.42 -13.89 -0.03
C MET A 60 -0.38 -12.77 -0.13
N VAL A 61 0.87 -13.01 0.28
CA VAL A 61 1.95 -12.02 0.13
C VAL A 61 2.30 -11.78 -1.34
N ASN A 62 2.32 -12.85 -2.15
CA ASN A 62 2.54 -12.73 -3.60
C ASN A 62 1.41 -11.96 -4.28
N ASP A 63 0.15 -12.28 -3.98
CA ASP A 63 -1.02 -11.56 -4.51
C ASP A 63 -0.96 -10.08 -4.10
N TYR A 64 -0.57 -9.79 -2.85
CA TYR A 64 -0.37 -8.43 -2.37
C TYR A 64 0.75 -7.68 -3.13
N ALA A 65 1.83 -8.35 -3.49
CA ALA A 65 2.89 -7.77 -4.31
C ALA A 65 2.36 -7.43 -5.72
N LEU A 66 1.60 -8.34 -6.35
CA LEU A 66 0.98 -8.11 -7.66
C LEU A 66 0.00 -6.93 -7.62
N ILE A 67 -0.88 -6.90 -6.62
CA ILE A 67 -1.82 -5.79 -6.35
C ILE A 67 -1.06 -4.47 -6.19
N SER A 68 0.02 -4.47 -5.40
CA SER A 68 0.85 -3.29 -5.19
C SER A 68 1.51 -2.83 -6.49
N GLY A 69 2.00 -3.75 -7.31
CA GLY A 69 2.59 -3.44 -8.61
C GLY A 69 1.58 -2.80 -9.56
N GLY A 70 0.39 -3.39 -9.66
CA GLY A 70 -0.72 -2.80 -10.42
C GLY A 70 -1.11 -1.41 -9.93
N TRP A 71 -1.13 -1.19 -8.62
CA TRP A 71 -1.35 0.13 -8.03
C TRP A 71 -0.29 1.15 -8.48
N PHE A 72 1.00 0.80 -8.42
CA PHE A 72 2.08 1.70 -8.84
C PHE A 72 2.03 2.00 -10.35
N VAL A 73 1.74 1.00 -11.19
CA VAL A 73 1.52 1.22 -12.63
C VAL A 73 0.36 2.18 -12.85
N ASN A 74 -0.75 2.04 -12.11
CA ASN A 74 -1.88 2.98 -12.21
C ASN A 74 -1.50 4.40 -11.77
N GLN A 75 -0.73 4.56 -10.70
CA GLN A 75 -0.28 5.89 -10.26
C GLN A 75 0.56 6.60 -11.33
N ARG A 76 1.42 5.86 -12.05
CA ARG A 76 2.22 6.42 -13.14
C ARG A 76 1.40 6.70 -14.39
N CYS A 77 0.64 5.71 -14.83
CA CYS A 77 -0.02 5.73 -16.14
C CYS A 77 -1.44 6.32 -16.14
N ARG A 78 -2.02 6.57 -14.96
CA ARG A 78 -3.39 7.11 -14.79
C ARG A 78 -4.44 6.35 -15.61
N ILE A 79 -4.33 5.02 -15.62
CA ILE A 79 -5.14 4.13 -16.47
C ILE A 79 -6.59 4.08 -16.01
N LEU A 80 -6.81 4.01 -14.70
CA LEU A 80 -8.15 3.90 -14.14
C LEU A 80 -8.80 5.28 -14.01
N PRO A 81 -10.12 5.37 -14.22
CA PRO A 81 -10.86 6.56 -13.85
C PRO A 81 -10.74 6.81 -12.34
N GLU A 82 -11.00 8.04 -11.92
CA GLU A 82 -10.74 8.51 -10.57
C GLU A 82 -11.43 7.63 -9.51
N GLN A 83 -12.70 7.29 -9.72
CA GLN A 83 -13.48 6.43 -8.83
C GLN A 83 -12.85 5.04 -8.64
N ALA A 84 -12.39 4.41 -9.73
CA ALA A 84 -11.74 3.11 -9.67
C ALA A 84 -10.32 3.21 -9.07
N THR A 85 -9.64 4.34 -9.25
CA THR A 85 -8.37 4.63 -8.58
C THR A 85 -8.56 4.72 -7.06
N ARG A 86 -9.59 5.42 -6.57
CA ARG A 86 -9.91 5.51 -5.14
C ARG A 86 -10.29 4.15 -4.54
N GLU A 87 -11.05 3.35 -5.28
CA GLU A 87 -11.33 1.96 -4.89
C GLU A 87 -10.04 1.13 -4.78
N PHE A 88 -9.14 1.23 -5.76
CA PHE A 88 -7.89 0.47 -5.76
C PHE A 88 -7.01 0.85 -4.57
N GLU A 89 -6.89 2.16 -4.27
CA GLU A 89 -6.17 2.65 -3.10
C GLU A 89 -6.76 2.07 -1.80
N TRP A 90 -8.09 2.06 -1.69
CA TRP A 90 -8.78 1.52 -0.53
C TRP A 90 -8.46 0.03 -0.34
N HIS A 91 -8.57 -0.78 -1.40
CA HIS A 91 -8.22 -2.20 -1.34
C HIS A 91 -6.76 -2.40 -0.93
N ALA A 92 -5.82 -1.68 -1.56
CA ALA A 92 -4.40 -1.78 -1.22
C ALA A 92 -4.16 -1.49 0.27
N THR A 93 -4.78 -0.44 0.80
CA THR A 93 -4.65 -0.05 2.21
C THR A 93 -5.26 -1.08 3.16
N MET A 94 -6.45 -1.56 2.84
CA MET A 94 -7.18 -2.52 3.67
C MET A 94 -6.50 -3.90 3.66
N LEU A 95 -5.94 -4.32 2.53
CA LEU A 95 -5.15 -5.54 2.40
C LEU A 95 -3.83 -5.45 3.17
N THR A 96 -3.09 -4.34 3.08
CA THR A 96 -1.90 -4.13 3.93
C THR A 96 -2.26 -4.30 5.41
N ARG A 97 -3.40 -3.74 5.84
CA ARG A 97 -3.85 -3.87 7.24
C ARG A 97 -4.25 -5.30 7.58
N GLY A 98 -5.02 -5.96 6.71
CA GLY A 98 -5.46 -7.34 6.92
C GLY A 98 -4.29 -8.31 7.03
N LEU A 99 -3.29 -8.16 6.16
CA LEU A 99 -2.12 -9.04 6.10
C LEU A 99 -1.18 -8.90 7.29
N ARG A 100 -1.14 -7.73 7.95
CA ARG A 100 -0.34 -7.55 9.18
C ARG A 100 -0.72 -8.49 10.32
N ARG A 101 -1.90 -9.13 10.27
CA ARG A 101 -2.31 -10.17 11.23
C ARG A 101 -1.58 -11.50 11.01
N TYR A 102 -1.03 -11.72 9.81
CA TYR A 102 -0.42 -12.97 9.39
C TYR A 102 1.08 -12.85 9.13
N VAL A 103 1.54 -11.66 8.73
CA VAL A 103 2.94 -11.41 8.35
C VAL A 103 3.51 -10.15 8.98
N LYS A 104 4.82 -10.16 9.20
CA LYS A 104 5.54 -9.02 9.75
C LYS A 104 5.46 -7.82 8.79
N PRO A 105 5.34 -6.57 9.29
CA PRO A 105 5.30 -5.37 8.44
C PRO A 105 6.47 -5.26 7.46
N GLN A 106 7.67 -5.72 7.84
CA GLN A 106 8.87 -5.71 7.01
C GLN A 106 8.71 -6.59 5.77
N THR A 107 8.02 -7.73 5.87
CA THR A 107 7.74 -8.61 4.72
C THR A 107 6.86 -7.88 3.70
N LEU A 108 5.80 -7.21 4.18
CA LEU A 108 4.92 -6.42 3.31
C LEU A 108 5.63 -5.22 2.70
N ALA A 109 6.55 -4.58 3.45
CA ALA A 109 7.35 -3.47 2.94
C ALA A 109 8.29 -3.94 1.81
N LYS A 110 8.99 -5.07 1.99
CA LYS A 110 9.84 -5.67 0.95
C LYS A 110 9.04 -6.06 -0.30
N ALA A 111 7.88 -6.71 -0.11
CA ALA A 111 6.99 -7.06 -1.21
C ALA A 111 6.53 -5.83 -2.00
N ARG A 112 6.18 -4.74 -1.31
CA ARG A 112 5.76 -3.49 -1.93
C ARG A 112 6.93 -2.81 -2.68
N ALA A 113 8.12 -2.75 -2.09
CA ALA A 113 9.30 -2.16 -2.74
C ALA A 113 9.70 -2.93 -4.00
N SER A 114 9.66 -4.26 -3.97
CA SER A 114 9.90 -5.10 -5.15
C SER A 114 8.86 -4.86 -6.24
N ALA A 115 7.58 -4.73 -5.85
CA ALA A 115 6.50 -4.42 -6.76
C ALA A 115 6.63 -3.02 -7.40
N GLU A 116 7.09 -2.02 -6.65
CA GLU A 116 7.37 -0.67 -7.13
C GLU A 116 8.49 -0.63 -8.16
N SER A 117 9.60 -1.34 -7.89
CA SER A 117 10.70 -1.50 -8.85
C SER A 117 10.21 -2.18 -10.14
N SER A 118 9.41 -3.23 -10.02
CA SER A 118 8.83 -3.94 -11.17
C SER A 118 7.87 -3.05 -11.98
N ALA A 119 7.04 -2.25 -11.30
CA ALA A 119 6.12 -1.30 -11.93
C ALA A 119 6.86 -0.18 -12.67
N SER A 120 8.04 0.19 -12.19
CA SER A 120 8.91 1.22 -12.80
C SER A 120 9.72 0.72 -13.99
N SER A 121 9.75 -0.59 -14.26
CA SER A 121 10.51 -1.18 -15.37
C SER A 121 10.06 -0.71 -16.77
N LYS A 122 10.94 -0.91 -17.76
CA LYS A 122 10.67 -0.65 -19.19
C LYS A 122 9.39 -1.33 -19.71
N LYS A 123 8.97 -2.44 -19.07
CA LYS A 123 7.76 -3.20 -19.43
C LYS A 123 6.50 -2.35 -19.47
N PHE A 124 6.39 -1.35 -18.59
CA PHE A 124 5.19 -0.53 -18.47
C PHE A 124 5.40 0.92 -18.92
N GLU A 125 6.59 1.25 -19.46
CA GLU A 125 7.01 2.63 -19.75
C GLU A 125 6.04 3.36 -20.68
N LYS A 126 5.54 2.64 -21.68
CA LYS A 126 4.61 3.19 -22.69
C LYS A 126 3.16 3.29 -22.22
N CYS A 127 2.82 2.86 -21.00
CA CYS A 127 1.45 2.89 -20.48
C CYS A 127 0.39 2.31 -21.45
N ASP A 128 0.75 1.24 -22.16
CA ASP A 128 -0.01 0.69 -23.27
C ASP A 128 -1.08 -0.34 -22.84
N LYS A 129 -1.57 -1.15 -23.80
CA LYS A 129 -2.54 -2.23 -23.55
C LYS A 129 -2.06 -3.23 -22.47
N LYS A 130 -0.76 -3.50 -22.36
CA LYS A 130 -0.21 -4.40 -21.32
C LYS A 130 -0.32 -3.76 -19.95
N ALA A 131 -0.03 -2.47 -19.83
CA ALA A 131 -0.23 -1.72 -18.58
C ALA A 131 -1.72 -1.69 -18.21
N LYS A 132 -2.61 -1.39 -19.17
CA LYS A 132 -4.06 -1.37 -18.96
C LYS A 132 -4.58 -2.72 -18.45
N LYS A 133 -4.15 -3.82 -19.07
CA LYS A 133 -4.49 -5.18 -18.65
C LYS A 133 -3.99 -5.47 -17.23
N ALA A 134 -2.71 -5.19 -16.96
CA ALA A 134 -2.11 -5.43 -15.65
C ALA A 134 -2.86 -4.69 -14.53
N VAL A 135 -3.19 -3.41 -14.72
CA VAL A 135 -3.94 -2.61 -13.75
C VAL A 135 -5.36 -3.14 -13.55
N THR A 136 -6.05 -3.52 -14.62
CA THR A 136 -7.43 -4.04 -14.54
C THR A 136 -7.47 -5.40 -13.82
N ASP A 137 -6.57 -6.31 -14.19
CA ASP A 137 -6.47 -7.65 -13.59
C ASP A 137 -6.14 -7.56 -12.09
N THR A 138 -5.21 -6.68 -11.72
CA THR A 138 -4.79 -6.50 -10.33
C THR A 138 -5.85 -5.80 -9.47
N LEU A 139 -6.64 -4.87 -10.02
CA LEU A 139 -7.83 -4.36 -9.34
C LEU A 139 -8.86 -5.49 -9.11
N GLY A 140 -9.09 -6.34 -10.11
CA GLY A 140 -9.96 -7.52 -9.97
C GLY A 140 -9.46 -8.48 -8.88
N LEU A 141 -8.15 -8.73 -8.83
CA LEU A 141 -7.52 -9.51 -7.77
C LEU A 141 -7.69 -8.85 -6.39
N ALA A 142 -7.49 -7.54 -6.30
CA ALA A 142 -7.66 -6.78 -5.07
C ALA A 142 -9.09 -6.89 -4.52
N ARG A 143 -10.10 -6.78 -5.39
CA ARG A 143 -11.51 -6.97 -5.03
C ARG A 143 -11.77 -8.37 -4.46
N ARG A 144 -11.29 -9.42 -5.13
CA ARG A 144 -11.46 -10.82 -4.67
C ARG A 144 -10.77 -11.06 -3.33
N MET A 145 -9.53 -10.61 -3.20
CA MET A 145 -8.74 -10.78 -1.99
C MET A 145 -9.36 -10.01 -0.81
N SER A 146 -9.80 -8.77 -1.03
CA SER A 146 -10.51 -7.98 -0.02
C SER A 146 -11.82 -8.62 0.41
N LYS A 147 -12.62 -9.15 -0.53
CA LYS A 147 -13.85 -9.88 -0.22
C LYS A 147 -13.58 -11.08 0.70
N SER A 148 -12.55 -11.85 0.41
CA SER A 148 -12.16 -13.02 1.21
C SER A 148 -11.63 -12.64 2.59
N MET A 149 -10.72 -11.66 2.67
CA MET A 149 -9.97 -11.35 3.90
C MET A 149 -10.65 -10.36 4.83
N ILE A 150 -11.32 -9.36 4.26
CA ILE A 150 -11.74 -8.15 4.97
C ILE A 150 -13.24 -8.18 5.22
N ARG A 151 -14.00 -8.84 4.33
CA ARG A 151 -15.46 -8.96 4.37
C ARG A 151 -16.20 -7.62 4.46
N GLN A 152 -15.53 -6.53 4.10
CA GLN A 152 -16.11 -5.21 4.03
C GLN A 152 -16.14 -4.79 2.55
N PRO A 153 -17.30 -4.43 1.98
CA PRO A 153 -17.35 -3.91 0.63
C PRO A 153 -16.79 -2.50 0.59
N TYR A 154 -16.19 -2.14 -0.55
CA TYR A 154 -15.92 -0.74 -0.83
C TYR A 154 -17.24 -0.01 -1.09
N ARG A 155 -17.44 1.13 -0.42
CA ARG A 155 -18.58 2.02 -0.61
C ARG A 155 -18.04 3.38 -1.02
N SER A 156 -18.37 3.85 -2.23
CA SER A 156 -17.95 5.16 -2.72
C SER A 156 -18.30 6.27 -1.73
N GLY A 157 -17.45 7.27 -1.57
CA GLY A 157 -17.54 8.30 -0.55
C GLY A 157 -17.18 7.78 0.84
N PHE A 158 -17.87 6.73 1.31
CA PHE A 158 -17.74 6.24 2.69
C PHE A 158 -16.39 5.61 3.01
N SER A 159 -15.98 4.66 2.18
CA SER A 159 -14.74 3.92 2.35
C SER A 159 -13.52 4.82 2.21
N GLU A 160 -13.61 5.82 1.34
CA GLU A 160 -12.55 6.79 1.03
C GLU A 160 -12.32 7.72 2.22
N TRP A 161 -13.38 8.38 2.72
CA TRP A 161 -13.23 9.29 3.85
C TRP A 161 -12.73 8.56 5.10
N LYS A 162 -13.21 7.33 5.35
CA LYS A 162 -12.75 6.54 6.49
C LYS A 162 -11.28 6.16 6.35
N ASN A 163 -10.82 5.97 5.12
CA ASN A 163 -9.40 5.76 4.83
C ASN A 163 -8.59 7.05 5.06
N TYR A 164 -9.07 8.20 4.56
CA TYR A 164 -8.40 9.48 4.73
C TYR A 164 -8.31 9.91 6.20
N LEU A 165 -9.38 9.77 7.00
CA LEU A 165 -9.32 10.03 8.44
C LEU A 165 -8.26 9.16 9.14
N ARG A 166 -8.08 7.91 8.72
CA ARG A 166 -7.04 7.04 9.28
C ARG A 166 -5.63 7.49 8.86
N GLN A 167 -5.45 7.86 7.60
CA GLN A 167 -4.17 8.39 7.13
C GLN A 167 -3.84 9.70 7.86
N PHE A 168 -4.84 10.56 8.06
CA PHE A 168 -4.74 11.79 8.83
C PHE A 168 -4.42 11.55 10.30
N GLN A 169 -5.13 10.64 10.99
CA GLN A 169 -4.77 10.23 12.35
C GLN A 169 -3.32 9.76 12.43
N ASN A 170 -2.89 8.99 11.43
CA ASN A 170 -1.51 8.55 11.40
C ASN A 170 -0.56 9.73 11.26
N ALA A 171 -0.79 10.66 10.33
CA ALA A 171 0.01 11.87 10.19
C ALA A 171 0.03 12.70 11.47
N ALA A 172 -1.11 12.83 12.16
CA ALA A 172 -1.25 13.59 13.41
C ALA A 172 -0.39 13.00 14.53
N ILE A 173 -0.36 11.67 14.66
CA ILE A 173 0.52 10.99 15.61
C ILE A 173 1.99 11.36 15.31
N ARG A 174 2.40 11.30 14.04
CA ARG A 174 3.80 11.51 13.66
C ARG A 174 4.21 12.98 13.73
N LEU A 175 3.29 13.91 13.48
CA LEU A 175 3.51 15.33 13.68
C LEU A 175 3.72 15.64 15.17
N ASN A 176 2.94 15.01 16.07
CA ASN A 176 3.15 15.13 17.52
C ASN A 176 4.46 14.48 17.98
N LEU A 177 4.86 13.34 17.41
CA LEU A 177 6.18 12.76 17.64
C LEU A 177 7.30 13.71 17.17
N GLU A 178 7.15 14.31 16.00
CA GLU A 178 8.14 15.23 15.43
C GLU A 178 8.35 16.48 16.28
N ARG A 179 7.29 17.02 16.91
CA ARG A 179 7.43 18.14 17.85
C ARG A 179 8.38 17.83 19.00
N ARG A 180 8.44 16.57 19.44
CA ARG A 180 9.33 16.10 20.53
C ARG A 180 10.69 15.64 20.03
N CYS A 181 10.73 14.94 18.89
CA CYS A 181 11.93 14.27 18.40
C CYS A 181 12.77 15.11 17.41
N GLN A 182 12.21 16.18 16.84
CA GLN A 182 12.89 17.14 15.96
C GLN A 182 13.77 16.50 14.86
N VAL A 183 13.23 15.49 14.17
CA VAL A 183 13.94 14.67 13.19
C VAL A 183 14.08 15.38 11.85
N LEU A 184 13.10 16.20 11.49
CA LEU A 184 13.04 16.89 10.21
C LEU A 184 13.71 18.26 10.32
N ASN A 185 14.27 18.76 9.23
CA ASN A 185 14.78 20.14 9.19
C ASN A 185 13.63 21.18 9.24
N PRO A 186 13.90 22.47 9.52
CA PRO A 186 12.86 23.48 9.64
C PRO A 186 11.93 23.59 8.42
N SER A 187 12.49 23.53 7.21
CA SER A 187 11.73 23.59 5.96
C SER A 187 10.76 22.41 5.84
N GLN A 188 11.24 21.18 6.07
CA GLN A 188 10.42 19.96 6.05
C GLN A 188 9.33 19.98 7.13
N ARG A 189 9.63 20.50 8.34
CA ARG A 189 8.61 20.64 9.41
C ARG A 189 7.52 21.62 9.01
N ASN A 190 7.88 22.74 8.40
CA ASN A 190 6.92 23.74 7.94
C ASN A 190 6.02 23.16 6.84
N GLN A 191 6.62 22.49 5.84
CA GLN A 191 5.87 21.81 4.78
C GLN A 191 4.90 20.77 5.36
N MET A 192 5.37 19.93 6.28
CA MET A 192 4.52 18.91 6.91
C MET A 192 3.35 19.54 7.68
N ARG A 193 3.56 20.67 8.38
CA ARG A 193 2.47 21.39 9.07
C ARG A 193 1.47 22.01 8.09
N GLU A 194 1.95 22.59 7.00
CA GLU A 194 1.09 23.16 5.97
C GLU A 194 0.23 22.08 5.32
N ASP A 195 0.85 20.98 4.85
CA ASP A 195 0.12 19.86 4.25
C ASP A 195 -0.89 19.24 5.22
N PHE A 196 -0.52 19.16 6.51
CA PHE A 196 -1.42 18.70 7.56
C PHE A 196 -2.65 19.59 7.71
N SER A 197 -2.45 20.92 7.75
CA SER A 197 -3.53 21.90 7.88
C SER A 197 -4.50 21.85 6.70
N VAL A 198 -3.98 21.74 5.47
CA VAL A 198 -4.81 21.63 4.26
C VAL A 198 -5.65 20.34 4.28
N VAL A 199 -5.06 19.22 4.69
CA VAL A 199 -5.75 17.94 4.85
C VAL A 199 -6.82 18.02 5.94
N GLU A 200 -6.50 18.64 7.09
CA GLU A 200 -7.43 18.83 8.20
C GLU A 200 -8.66 19.64 7.76
N LEU A 201 -8.44 20.80 7.12
CA LEU A 201 -9.52 21.65 6.61
C LEU A 201 -10.40 20.90 5.60
N SER A 202 -9.77 20.15 4.70
CA SER A 202 -10.49 19.33 3.72
C SER A 202 -11.32 18.23 4.37
N LEU A 203 -10.84 17.64 5.47
CA LEU A 203 -11.59 16.64 6.25
C LEU A 203 -12.75 17.30 6.98
N ARG A 204 -12.54 18.44 7.66
CA ARG A 204 -13.60 19.17 8.35
C ARG A 204 -14.76 19.55 7.43
N LYS A 205 -14.49 19.85 6.14
CA LYS A 205 -15.53 20.12 5.13
C LYS A 205 -16.33 18.87 4.71
N ARG A 206 -15.75 17.67 4.82
CA ARG A 206 -16.29 16.42 4.27
C ARG A 206 -16.81 15.46 5.35
N THR A 207 -16.55 15.76 6.62
CA THR A 207 -16.95 14.96 7.78
C THR A 207 -17.40 15.89 8.90
N SER A 208 -17.97 15.36 9.98
CA SER A 208 -18.25 16.17 11.18
C SER A 208 -16.96 16.71 11.82
N GLU A 209 -17.03 17.92 12.35
CA GLU A 209 -15.98 18.53 13.15
C GLU A 209 -15.56 17.64 14.34
N ASN A 210 -16.55 17.03 14.99
CA ASN A 210 -16.36 16.10 16.11
C ASN A 210 -15.46 14.90 15.75
N ALA A 211 -15.59 14.35 14.54
CA ALA A 211 -14.75 13.23 14.11
C ALA A 211 -13.28 13.65 13.93
N VAL A 212 -13.03 14.85 13.40
CA VAL A 212 -11.67 15.39 13.26
C VAL A 212 -11.07 15.70 14.63
N ASN A 213 -11.82 16.37 15.50
CA ASN A 213 -11.39 16.69 16.87
C ASN A 213 -11.07 15.42 17.67
N LYS A 214 -11.89 14.36 17.54
CA LYS A 214 -11.61 13.06 18.14
C LYS A 214 -10.31 12.45 17.62
N VAL A 215 -10.08 12.47 16.30
CA VAL A 215 -8.85 11.96 15.69
C VAL A 215 -7.61 12.69 16.24
N LEU A 216 -7.67 14.02 16.36
CA LEU A 216 -6.57 14.82 16.91
C LEU A 216 -6.31 14.51 18.39
N SER A 217 -7.38 14.39 19.20
CA SER A 217 -7.28 14.00 20.61
C SER A 217 -6.64 12.62 20.78
N ASP A 218 -7.12 11.62 20.03
CA ASP A 218 -6.59 10.26 20.06
C ASP A 218 -5.13 10.23 19.59
N ALA A 219 -4.79 11.01 18.56
CA ALA A 219 -3.43 11.09 18.04
C ALA A 219 -2.44 11.65 19.07
N ALA A 220 -2.83 12.67 19.84
CA ALA A 220 -2.02 13.23 20.91
C ALA A 220 -1.73 12.17 21.99
N LYS A 221 -2.75 11.41 22.39
CA LYS A 221 -2.62 10.31 23.39
C LYS A 221 -1.74 9.17 22.90
N LEU A 222 -1.75 8.88 21.60
CA LEU A 222 -0.96 7.80 20.99
C LEU A 222 0.48 8.20 20.65
N ALA A 223 0.79 9.50 20.65
CA ALA A 223 2.11 10.03 20.33
C ALA A 223 3.07 9.96 21.52
N THR A 224 3.13 8.83 22.23
CA THR A 224 3.94 8.62 23.45
C THR A 224 5.21 7.81 23.19
N ALA A 225 5.42 7.30 21.98
CA ALA A 225 6.60 6.51 21.64
C ALA A 225 7.92 7.27 21.90
N PRO A 226 9.00 6.58 22.31
CA PRO A 226 10.31 7.19 22.51
C PRO A 226 10.94 7.61 21.17
N CYS A 227 11.87 8.58 21.21
CA CYS A 227 12.58 9.10 20.04
C CYS A 227 13.73 8.18 19.57
N ASN A 228 13.42 6.93 19.24
CA ASN A 228 14.35 5.97 18.66
C ASN A 228 14.26 5.91 17.12
N GLU A 229 15.13 5.14 16.46
CA GLU A 229 15.17 5.04 14.99
C GLU A 229 13.83 4.65 14.37
N LYS A 230 13.04 3.79 15.04
CA LYS A 230 11.70 3.42 14.56
C LYS A 230 10.78 4.64 14.50
N SER A 231 10.75 5.47 15.54
CA SER A 231 9.96 6.71 15.54
C SER A 231 10.48 7.71 14.51
N LYS A 232 11.80 7.83 14.36
CA LYS A 232 12.42 8.70 13.33
C LYS A 232 12.03 8.29 11.92
N THR A 233 12.10 7.00 11.59
CA THR A 233 11.62 6.48 10.30
C THR A 233 10.14 6.75 10.10
N GLN A 234 9.30 6.56 11.12
CA GLN A 234 7.87 6.85 10.99
C GLN A 234 7.60 8.31 10.70
N ILE A 235 8.34 9.23 11.33
CA ILE A 235 8.24 10.67 11.07
C ILE A 235 8.60 10.99 9.61
N ARG A 236 9.77 10.50 9.13
CA ARG A 236 10.21 10.73 7.73
C ARG A 236 9.18 10.20 6.74
N ASN A 237 8.70 8.98 6.94
CA ASN A 237 7.66 8.38 6.08
C ASN A 237 6.35 9.19 6.08
N ALA A 238 6.00 9.82 7.20
CA ALA A 238 4.81 10.68 7.27
C ALA A 238 5.02 11.98 6.50
N ALA A 239 6.20 12.59 6.59
CA ALA A 239 6.56 13.79 5.82
C ALA A 239 6.51 13.53 4.31
N GLU A 240 6.88 12.33 3.86
CA GLU A 240 6.81 11.93 2.45
C GLU A 240 5.37 11.59 2.00
N ALA A 241 4.56 11.00 2.88
CA ALA A 241 3.21 10.55 2.54
C ALA A 241 2.17 11.68 2.56
N LEU A 242 2.34 12.68 3.42
CA LEU A 242 1.35 13.74 3.63
C LEU A 242 1.10 14.63 2.39
N PRO A 243 2.11 15.01 1.59
CA PRO A 243 1.87 15.71 0.32
C PRO A 243 0.98 14.92 -0.64
N GLN A 244 1.10 13.59 -0.67
CA GLN A 244 0.25 12.74 -1.50
C GLN A 244 -1.20 12.73 -0.99
N LEU A 245 -1.39 12.70 0.33
CA LEU A 245 -2.71 12.79 0.93
C LEU A 245 -3.36 14.15 0.65
N ARG A 246 -2.60 15.25 0.78
CA ARG A 246 -3.04 16.61 0.39
C ARG A 246 -3.53 16.62 -1.05
N ARG A 247 -2.71 16.16 -2.01
CA ARG A 247 -3.08 16.15 -3.42
C ARG A 247 -4.40 15.43 -3.68
N ARG A 248 -4.58 14.24 -3.09
CA ARG A 248 -5.81 13.44 -3.27
C ARG A 248 -7.05 14.09 -2.67
N MET A 249 -6.88 14.83 -1.59
CA MET A 249 -7.99 15.51 -0.92
C MET A 249 -8.38 16.83 -1.60
N VAL A 250 -7.42 17.50 -2.24
CA VAL A 250 -7.63 18.75 -2.97
C VAL A 250 -8.11 18.49 -4.41
N SER A 251 -7.66 17.42 -5.07
CA SER A 251 -8.09 17.10 -6.45
C SER A 251 -9.50 16.53 -6.57
N ALA A 252 -10.18 16.27 -5.44
CA ALA A 252 -11.54 15.76 -5.41
C ALA A 252 -12.58 16.90 -5.43
N TYR A 253 -12.24 18.03 -6.05
CA TYR A 253 -13.04 19.22 -6.35
C TYR A 253 -12.79 19.58 -7.82
#